data_AF-A0A968LYU4-F1
#
_entry.id   AF-A0A968LYU4-F1
#
_cell.length_a   1.000
_cell.length_b   1.000
_cell.length_c   1.000
_cell.angle_alpha   90.00
_cell.angle_beta   90.00
_cell.angle_gamma   90.00
#
_symmetry.space_group_name_H-M   'P 1'
#
loop_
_entity.id
_entity.type
_entity.pdbx_description
1 polymer ?
#
loop_
_entity_poly.entity_id
_entity_poly.type
_entity_poly.pdbx_seq_one_letter_code
_entity_poly.pdbx_strand_id
1 'polypeptide(L)'
;MNRNISVQLQAEIERARATGKALDEVEPRAVKAWYAADSARIFIELNTEVIMGFPMARLQGLSDATPKQLAEVEITPSGYGLHWESLDVDLGVPQLVAGLFGTKAWMAQLGRQGGKACSPSKAQASRDNGKLGGRPRKIGISQKSQQIK
;
A
#
# COMPACT_ATOMS: atom_id res chain seq x y z
N MET A 1 -25.93 26.42 23.05
CA MET A 1 -24.75 25.67 22.59
C MET A 1 -25.01 24.18 22.81
N ASN A 2 -24.92 23.38 21.74
CA ASN A 2 -25.37 21.99 21.72
C ASN A 2 -24.37 21.06 22.43
N ARG A 3 -24.64 20.76 23.70
CA ARG A 3 -23.88 19.80 24.54
C ARG A 3 -23.78 18.40 23.90
N ASN A 4 -24.70 18.04 22.99
CA ASN A 4 -24.76 16.73 22.32
C ASN A 4 -23.63 16.48 21.31
N ILE A 5 -23.13 17.53 20.64
CA ILE A 5 -22.06 17.38 19.63
C ILE A 5 -20.74 16.94 20.29
N SER A 6 -20.47 17.45 21.50
CA SER A 6 -19.28 17.09 22.29
C SER A 6 -19.29 15.62 22.71
N VAL A 7 -20.44 15.06 23.09
CA VAL A 7 -20.54 13.69 23.59
C VAL A 7 -20.39 12.68 22.44
N GLN A 8 -21.00 12.96 21.29
CA GLN A 8 -20.83 12.14 20.09
C GLN A 8 -19.39 12.16 19.60
N LEU A 9 -18.75 13.33 19.57
CA LEU A 9 -17.35 13.48 19.18
C LEU A 9 -16.41 12.73 20.14
N GLN A 10 -16.64 12.82 21.45
CA GLN A 10 -15.87 12.07 22.44
C GLN A 10 -16.02 10.56 22.25
N ALA A 11 -17.25 10.07 22.07
CA ALA A 11 -17.50 8.66 21.81
C ALA A 11 -16.85 8.18 20.49
N GLU A 12 -16.81 9.02 19.46
CA GLU A 12 -16.14 8.72 18.20
C GLU A 12 -14.62 8.65 18.34
N ILE A 13 -14.01 9.59 19.08
CA ILE A 13 -12.57 9.57 19.42
C ILE A 13 -12.22 8.32 20.23
N GLU A 14 -13.05 7.94 21.20
CA GLU A 14 -12.83 6.74 22.01
C GLU A 14 -12.92 5.47 21.16
N ARG A 15 -13.92 5.37 20.27
CA ARG A 15 -14.02 4.25 19.31
C ARG A 15 -12.81 4.18 18.38
N ALA A 16 -12.36 5.32 17.86
CA ALA A 16 -11.17 5.39 17.01
C ALA A 16 -9.92 4.91 17.77
N ARG A 17 -9.75 5.34 19.03
CA ARG A 17 -8.64 4.89 19.90
C ARG A 17 -8.71 3.40 20.22
N ALA A 18 -9.90 2.89 20.58
CA ALA A 18 -10.10 1.47 20.87
C ALA A 18 -9.82 0.60 19.66
N THR A 19 -10.26 1.04 18.48
CA THR A 19 -10.00 0.35 17.21
C THR A 19 -8.50 0.39 16.87
N GLY A 20 -7.86 1.54 17.02
CA GLY A 20 -6.41 1.69 16.82
C GLY A 20 -5.62 0.77 17.74
N LYS A 21 -5.96 0.72 19.04
CA LYS A 21 -5.32 -0.18 20.00
C LYS A 21 -5.48 -1.66 19.63
N ALA A 22 -6.67 -2.07 19.21
CA ALA A 22 -6.91 -3.45 18.80
C ALA A 22 -6.12 -3.82 17.53
N LEU A 23 -5.94 -2.87 16.61
CA LEU A 23 -5.12 -3.06 15.42
C LEU A 23 -3.62 -3.09 15.77
N ASP A 24 -3.17 -2.24 16.70
CA ASP A 24 -1.78 -2.23 17.17
C ASP A 24 -1.33 -3.59 17.71
N GLU A 25 -2.21 -4.36 18.33
CA GLU A 25 -1.92 -5.69 18.87
C GLU A 25 -1.74 -6.77 17.79
N VAL A 26 -2.36 -6.63 16.62
CA VAL A 26 -2.39 -7.67 15.57
C VAL A 26 -1.63 -7.29 14.30
N GLU A 27 -1.39 -6.00 14.09
CA GLU A 27 -0.73 -5.52 12.88
C GLU A 27 0.79 -5.75 12.93
N PRO A 28 1.42 -6.05 11.78
CA PRO A 28 2.86 -6.23 11.71
C PRO A 28 3.59 -4.94 12.05
N ARG A 29 4.57 -5.03 12.95
CA ARG A 29 5.43 -3.91 13.39
C ARG A 29 6.87 -4.16 13.03
N ALA A 30 7.55 -3.18 12.46
CA ALA A 30 8.99 -3.26 12.22
C ALA A 30 9.75 -3.07 13.54
N VAL A 31 10.72 -3.95 13.79
CA VAL A 31 11.67 -3.85 14.91
C VAL A 31 13.07 -3.54 14.43
N LYS A 32 13.41 -3.90 13.18
CA LYS A 32 14.64 -3.48 12.49
C LYS A 32 14.32 -3.10 11.05
N ALA A 33 15.08 -2.16 10.50
CA ALA A 33 15.02 -1.78 9.10
C ALA A 33 16.42 -1.39 8.62
N TRP A 34 16.78 -1.76 7.40
CA TRP A 34 18.07 -1.42 6.82
C TRP A 34 18.03 -1.46 5.30
N TYR A 35 18.92 -0.69 4.68
CA TYR A 35 19.17 -0.78 3.24
C TYR A 35 20.32 -1.77 2.96
N ALA A 36 20.11 -2.64 1.98
CA ALA A 36 21.12 -3.57 1.47
C ALA A 36 21.51 -3.16 0.04
N ALA A 37 22.73 -2.61 -0.11
CA ALA A 37 23.21 -2.04 -1.37
C ALA A 37 23.51 -3.09 -2.44
N ASP A 38 23.91 -4.29 -2.04
CA ASP A 38 24.18 -5.44 -2.91
C ASP A 38 22.96 -5.89 -3.72
N SER A 39 21.77 -5.73 -3.15
CA SER A 39 20.50 -6.18 -3.68
C SER A 39 19.53 -5.04 -4.02
N ALA A 40 19.92 -3.79 -3.75
CA ALA A 40 19.12 -2.58 -3.89
C ALA A 40 17.73 -2.71 -3.22
N ARG A 41 17.73 -3.15 -1.95
CA ARG A 41 16.51 -3.46 -1.19
C ARG A 41 16.48 -2.78 0.16
N ILE A 42 15.28 -2.38 0.56
CA ILE A 42 14.95 -2.06 1.95
C ILE A 42 14.45 -3.33 2.61
N PHE A 43 15.10 -3.73 3.69
CA PHE A 43 14.67 -4.85 4.53
C PHE A 43 14.00 -4.34 5.79
N ILE A 44 13.03 -5.10 6.27
CA ILE A 44 12.45 -4.96 7.60
C ILE A 44 12.46 -6.31 8.29
N GLU A 45 12.72 -6.30 9.59
CA GLU A 45 12.45 -7.41 10.51
C GLU A 45 11.19 -7.04 11.28
N LEU A 46 10.19 -7.92 11.27
CA LEU A 46 8.94 -7.72 12.00
C LEU A 46 9.07 -8.21 13.45
N ASN A 47 8.18 -7.75 14.32
CA ASN A 47 8.01 -8.28 15.68
C ASN A 47 7.68 -9.79 15.72
N THR A 48 7.27 -10.36 14.60
CA THR A 48 7.09 -11.81 14.40
C THR A 48 8.35 -12.53 13.91
N GLU A 49 9.52 -11.87 13.95
CA GLU A 49 10.84 -12.37 13.47
C GLU A 49 10.93 -12.63 11.95
N VAL A 50 9.87 -12.34 11.21
CA VAL A 50 9.86 -12.46 9.75
C VAL A 50 10.62 -11.29 9.13
N ILE A 51 11.56 -11.61 8.24
CA ILE A 51 12.30 -10.62 7.47
C ILE A 51 11.71 -10.50 6.06
N MET A 52 11.38 -9.28 5.65
CA MET A 52 10.88 -8.99 4.30
C MET A 52 11.79 -7.98 3.60
N GLY A 53 12.07 -8.21 2.31
CA GLY A 53 12.93 -7.36 1.49
C GLY A 53 12.21 -6.78 0.28
N PHE A 54 12.16 -5.46 0.19
CA PHE A 54 11.45 -4.71 -0.82
C PHE A 54 12.42 -4.03 -1.80
N PRO A 55 12.27 -4.23 -3.13
CA PRO A 55 13.10 -3.52 -4.10
C PRO A 55 12.84 -2.01 -4.05
N MET A 56 13.88 -1.19 -3.92
CA MET A 56 13.73 0.28 -3.84
C MET A 56 12.92 0.86 -5.01
N ALA A 57 13.12 0.31 -6.22
CA ALA A 57 12.45 0.78 -7.44
C ALA A 57 10.93 0.60 -7.44
N ARG A 58 10.38 -0.20 -6.52
CA ARG A 58 8.93 -0.38 -6.37
C ARG A 58 8.33 0.54 -5.30
N LEU A 59 9.14 1.02 -4.36
CA LEU A 59 8.69 1.86 -3.27
C LEU A 59 8.55 3.29 -3.77
N GLN A 60 7.34 3.85 -3.63
CA GLN A 60 7.10 5.23 -4.05
C GLN A 60 8.00 6.18 -3.27
N GLY A 61 8.62 7.14 -3.96
CA GLY A 61 9.49 8.15 -3.35
C GLY A 61 10.95 7.69 -3.20
N LEU A 62 11.25 6.40 -3.38
CA LEU A 62 12.61 5.86 -3.23
C LEU A 62 13.29 5.50 -4.56
N SER A 63 12.60 5.62 -5.70
CA SER A 63 13.11 5.17 -7.01
C SER A 63 14.41 5.85 -7.45
N ASP A 64 14.57 7.12 -7.11
CA ASP A 64 15.69 7.97 -7.53
C ASP A 64 16.60 8.34 -6.35
N ALA A 65 16.39 7.72 -5.19
CA ALA A 65 17.18 7.97 -3.99
C ALA A 65 18.59 7.38 -4.10
N THR A 66 19.56 8.09 -3.53
CA THR A 66 20.94 7.59 -3.47
C THR A 66 21.09 6.51 -2.39
N PRO A 67 22.10 5.63 -2.48
CA PRO A 67 22.39 4.65 -1.43
C PRO A 67 22.56 5.24 -0.03
N LYS A 68 23.09 6.47 0.06
CA LYS A 68 23.25 7.17 1.34
C LYS A 68 21.89 7.56 1.93
N GLN A 69 21.03 8.18 1.13
CA GLN A 69 19.68 8.54 1.55
C GLN A 69 18.88 7.30 1.93
N LEU A 70 18.98 6.20 1.18
CA LEU A 70 18.29 4.94 1.51
C LEU A 70 18.74 4.33 2.83
N ALA A 71 20.01 4.51 3.21
CA ALA A 71 20.56 4.02 4.46
C ALA A 71 20.09 4.83 5.69
N GLU A 72 19.50 6.02 5.50
CA GLU A 72 18.91 6.85 6.55
C GLU A 72 17.52 6.35 6.99
N VAL A 73 17.16 5.10 6.66
CA VAL A 73 15.88 4.53 7.05
C VAL A 73 15.73 4.50 8.58
N GLU A 74 14.67 5.12 9.07
CA GLU A 74 14.28 5.13 10.47
C GLU A 74 12.95 4.43 10.66
N ILE A 75 12.81 3.74 11.79
CA ILE A 75 11.53 3.14 12.19
C ILE A 75 10.82 4.14 13.10
N THR A 76 9.59 4.47 12.77
CA THR A 76 8.73 5.29 13.65
C THR A 76 8.61 4.65 15.05
N PRO A 77 8.41 5.41 16.13
CA PRO A 77 8.36 4.87 17.49
C PRO A 77 7.34 3.75 17.73
N SER A 78 6.26 3.72 16.94
CA SER A 78 5.22 2.68 17.02
C SER A 78 5.54 1.42 16.21
N GLY A 79 6.63 1.39 15.45
CA GLY A 79 6.96 0.32 14.50
C GLY A 79 6.03 0.27 13.28
N TYR A 80 5.09 1.21 13.14
CA TYR A 80 4.07 1.21 12.08
C TYR A 80 4.63 1.65 10.73
N GLY A 81 5.61 2.55 10.73
CA GLY A 81 6.14 3.16 9.52
C GLY A 81 7.65 3.18 9.48
N LEU A 82 8.16 3.28 8.25
CA LEU A 82 9.53 3.60 7.88
C LEU A 82 9.57 5.05 7.40
N HIS A 83 10.57 5.79 7.84
CA HIS A 83 10.74 7.20 7.56
C HIS A 83 12.13 7.48 6.98
N TRP A 84 12.20 8.40 6.02
CA TRP A 84 13.43 8.96 5.48
C TRP A 84 13.34 10.48 5.48
N GLU A 85 14.01 11.12 6.45
CA GLU A 85 13.96 12.58 6.65
C GLU A 85 14.44 13.33 5.40
N SER A 86 15.58 12.95 4.82
CA SER A 86 16.15 13.65 3.64
C SER A 86 15.32 13.51 2.36
N LEU A 87 14.41 12.53 2.32
CA LEU A 87 13.55 12.26 1.17
C LEU A 87 12.13 12.78 1.38
N ASP A 88 11.75 13.14 2.61
CA ASP A 88 10.36 13.40 3.02
C ASP A 88 9.43 12.24 2.60
N VAL A 89 9.86 11.02 2.92
CA VAL A 89 9.15 9.78 2.55
C VAL A 89 8.79 8.99 3.79
N ASP A 90 7.51 8.66 3.90
CA ASP A 90 6.96 7.72 4.87
C ASP A 90 6.32 6.52 4.16
N LEU A 91 6.64 5.31 4.62
CA LEU A 91 6.04 4.07 4.16
C LEU A 91 5.49 3.26 5.33
N GLY A 92 4.21 2.89 5.27
CA GLY A 92 3.58 2.08 6.31
C GLY A 92 3.90 0.59 6.18
N VAL A 93 4.37 -0.01 7.27
CA VAL A 93 4.76 -1.42 7.38
C VAL A 93 3.59 -2.36 7.06
N PRO A 94 2.36 -2.19 7.60
CA PRO A 94 1.24 -3.05 7.23
C PRO A 94 0.91 -3.00 5.74
N GLN A 95 1.04 -1.84 5.11
CA GLN A 95 0.82 -1.65 3.68
C GLN A 95 1.88 -2.40 2.87
N LEU A 96 3.16 -2.30 3.26
CA LEU A 96 4.25 -3.04 2.61
C LEU A 96 4.04 -4.54 2.70
N VAL A 97 3.65 -5.05 3.87
CA VAL A 97 3.32 -6.47 4.09
C VAL A 97 2.13 -6.90 3.22
N ALA A 98 1.13 -6.04 3.04
CA ALA A 98 0.00 -6.26 2.14
C ALA A 98 0.33 -6.11 0.64
N GLY A 99 1.58 -5.80 0.28
CA GLY A 99 2.02 -5.63 -1.11
C GLY A 99 1.62 -4.28 -1.73
N LEU A 100 1.32 -3.28 -0.90
CA LEU A 100 1.03 -1.91 -1.30
C LEU A 100 2.28 -1.04 -1.14
N PHE A 101 2.88 -0.64 -2.25
CA PHE A 101 4.18 0.07 -2.27
C PHE A 101 4.07 1.57 -2.48
N GLY A 102 2.87 2.12 -2.38
CA GLY A 102 2.60 3.54 -2.54
C GLY A 102 1.12 3.83 -2.77
N THR A 103 0.85 5.04 -3.24
CA THR A 103 -0.48 5.53 -3.59
C THR A 103 -1.14 4.68 -4.68
N LYS A 104 -2.48 4.79 -4.79
CA LYS A 104 -3.24 4.12 -5.85
C LYS A 104 -2.74 4.47 -7.26
N ALA A 105 -2.36 5.73 -7.47
CA ALA A 105 -1.81 6.18 -8.75
C ALA A 105 -0.47 5.51 -9.05
N TRP A 106 0.41 5.43 -8.06
CA TRP A 106 1.69 4.74 -8.16
C TRP A 106 1.51 3.25 -8.47
N MET A 107 0.63 2.57 -7.74
CA MET A 107 0.33 1.15 -7.97
C MET A 107 -0.24 0.90 -9.38
N ALA A 108 -1.09 1.79 -9.88
CA ALA A 108 -1.60 1.72 -11.25
C ALA A 108 -0.49 1.91 -12.29
N GLN A 109 0.45 2.83 -12.05
CA GLN A 109 1.62 3.03 -12.90
C GLN A 109 2.54 1.80 -12.92
N LEU A 110 2.87 1.24 -11.76
CA LEU A 110 3.64 0.00 -11.66
C LEU A 110 2.96 -1.15 -12.41
N GLY A 111 1.64 -1.30 -12.23
CA GLY A 111 0.83 -2.29 -12.94
C GLY A 111 0.87 -2.09 -14.47
N ARG A 112 0.76 -0.83 -14.94
CA ARG A 112 0.88 -0.50 -16.36
C ARG A 112 2.27 -0.84 -16.90
N GLN A 113 3.33 -0.50 -16.18
CA GLN A 113 4.71 -0.82 -16.57
C GLN A 113 4.94 -2.32 -16.67
N GLY A 114 4.54 -3.11 -15.65
CA GLY A 114 4.62 -4.57 -15.70
C GLY A 114 3.73 -5.19 -16.79
N GLY A 115 2.62 -4.53 -17.12
CA GLY A 115 1.73 -4.90 -18.22
C GLY A 115 2.36 -4.79 -19.61
N LYS A 116 3.27 -3.83 -19.82
CA LYS A 116 3.88 -3.53 -21.14
C LYS A 116 4.72 -4.66 -21.74
N ALA A 117 5.23 -5.59 -20.92
CA ALA A 117 6.00 -6.71 -21.44
C ALA A 117 5.11 -7.55 -22.38
N CYS A 118 5.47 -7.62 -23.66
CA CYS A 118 4.80 -8.39 -24.70
C CYS A 118 5.72 -9.53 -25.16
N SER A 119 5.71 -10.66 -24.45
CA SER A 119 6.38 -11.87 -24.93
C SER A 119 5.44 -12.69 -25.83
N PRO A 120 5.97 -13.53 -26.74
CA PRO A 120 5.15 -14.46 -27.52
C PRO A 120 4.28 -15.36 -26.62
N SER A 121 4.84 -15.84 -25.50
CA SER A 121 4.13 -16.64 -24.51
C SER A 121 2.96 -15.89 -23.86
N LYS A 122 3.15 -14.62 -23.50
CA LYS A 122 2.10 -13.79 -22.91
C LYS A 122 1.02 -13.43 -23.94
N ALA A 123 1.42 -13.17 -25.19
CA ALA A 123 0.48 -12.93 -26.27
C ALA A 123 -0.40 -14.18 -26.53
N GLN A 124 0.20 -15.36 -26.56
CA GLN A 124 -0.53 -16.62 -26.73
C GLN A 124 -1.49 -16.87 -25.55
N ALA A 125 -1.00 -16.75 -24.31
CA ALA A 125 -1.84 -16.89 -23.12
C ALA A 125 -3.01 -15.87 -23.10
N SER A 126 -2.78 -14.63 -23.54
CA SER A 126 -3.82 -13.61 -23.65
C SER A 126 -4.90 -14.00 -24.66
N ARG A 127 -4.52 -14.56 -25.83
CA ARG A 127 -5.47 -15.07 -26.82
C ARG A 127 -6.30 -16.21 -26.26
N ASP A 128 -5.67 -17.15 -25.57
CA ASP A 128 -6.35 -18.31 -24.98
C ASP A 128 -7.28 -17.88 -23.85
N ASN A 129 -6.87 -16.94 -23.00
CA ASN A 129 -7.74 -16.33 -21.98
C ASN A 129 -8.89 -15.52 -22.60
N GLY A 130 -8.66 -14.86 -23.74
CA GLY A 130 -9.69 -14.14 -24.48
C GLY A 130 -10.82 -15.06 -24.97
N LYS A 131 -10.49 -16.30 -25.38
CA LYS A 131 -11.48 -17.32 -25.77
C LYS A 131 -12.42 -17.71 -24.61
N LEU A 132 -11.96 -17.56 -23.36
CA LEU A 132 -12.74 -17.88 -22.15
C LEU A 132 -13.68 -16.75 -21.70
N GLY A 133 -13.82 -15.67 -22.49
CA GLY A 133 -14.88 -14.66 -22.27
C GLY A 133 -14.43 -13.28 -21.80
N GLY A 134 -13.12 -13.02 -21.74
CA GLY A 134 -12.56 -11.66 -21.52
C GLY A 134 -13.12 -10.90 -20.32
N ARG A 135 -12.86 -9.58 -20.27
CA ARG A 135 -13.48 -8.70 -19.27
C ARG A 135 -14.92 -8.41 -19.71
N PRO A 136 -15.95 -8.72 -18.90
CA PRO A 136 -17.34 -8.42 -19.24
C PRO A 136 -17.52 -6.93 -19.55
N ARG A 137 -18.31 -6.61 -20.59
CA ARG A 137 -18.65 -5.21 -20.89
C ARG A 137 -19.44 -4.63 -19.72
N LYS A 138 -19.09 -3.42 -19.30
CA LYS A 138 -19.82 -2.67 -18.28
C LYS A 138 -21.20 -2.31 -18.85
N ILE A 139 -22.25 -3.04 -18.46
CA ILE A 139 -23.62 -2.74 -18.86
C ILE A 139 -24.06 -1.51 -18.06
N GLY A 140 -24.25 -0.39 -18.75
CA GLY A 140 -24.82 0.81 -18.15
C GLY A 140 -26.28 0.56 -17.79
N ILE A 141 -26.60 0.41 -16.50
CA ILE A 141 -27.98 0.36 -16.03
C ILE A 141 -28.54 1.78 -16.15
N SER A 142 -29.22 2.07 -17.26
CA SER A 142 -30.06 3.25 -17.38
C SER A 142 -31.27 3.06 -16.47
N GLN A 143 -31.30 3.77 -15.34
CA GLN A 143 -32.48 3.80 -14.49
C GLN A 143 -33.60 4.54 -15.23
N LYS A 144 -34.61 3.79 -15.69
CA LYS A 144 -35.88 4.38 -16.12
C LYS A 144 -36.65 4.81 -14.89
N SER A 145 -36.78 6.12 -14.70
CA SER A 145 -37.69 6.75 -13.75
C SER A 145 -39.12 6.34 -14.08
N GLN A 146 -39.78 5.60 -13.19
CA GLN A 146 -41.23 5.41 -13.26
C GLN A 146 -41.90 6.61 -12.58
N GLN A 147 -42.64 7.36 -13.39
CA GLN A 147 -43.55 8.42 -12.98
C GLN A 147 -44.86 7.75 -12.55
N ILE A 148 -45.17 7.79 -11.26
CA ILE A 148 -46.46 7.33 -10.74
C ILE A 148 -47.38 8.55 -10.75
N LYS A 149 -48.52 8.39 -11.43
CA LYS A 149 -49.65 9.32 -11.49
C LYS A 149 -50.41 9.36 -10.18
#